data_AF-A0A945NDB7-F1
#
_entry.id   AF-A0A945NDB7-F1
#
_cell.length_a   1.000
_cell.length_b   1.000
_cell.length_c   1.000
_cell.angle_alpha   90.00
_cell.angle_beta   90.00
_cell.angle_gamma   90.00
#
_symmetry.space_group_name_H-M   'P 1'
#
loop_
_entity.id
_entity.type
_entity.pdbx_description
1 polymer ?
#
loop_
_entity_poly.entity_id
_entity_poly.type
_entity_poly.pdbx_seq_one_letter_code
_entity_poly.pdbx_strand_id
1 'polypeptide(L)'
;MFTNLYAINKIPVLGTVEDVNGVLLSDALITLSRQNNSAVSNRFGEFDLGRIFPNDTMYVMVDGFQKKEFMPSSNMRIKLFPKSIIQEKINNVRNGQTLIIPPGIHFVYPDFNVDSTFGLIISNKSNVTIQGSEKSEIRLLKQDADILHIFKSNNVIIKNLIISYEDLEKRTKNFSISRSQAVDFPDALALAKNLYGERSFFKYDGSLHHTRGFKEPFIEHNLANVVNIVNSSNITMEGVSLSGYGKVCLAGQNSRNISINNSVLNNGIYGTVLENCQNVSISESIIADNVELYYHKNSDMNYVDNKIKILGYHIPELIFVEGGSIEMLDETIIPPPKPTYLISGSFKMSKKEITFDEYDSFCLATGRGLPDDSEWGRGARPVINISYDDAELYCKWLSELTGKKVRLPNVTEWEFAARGGLKGGDDYSYSGNNLLEPVAWCKYNANKMTEPVGLKAPNELGLFDMSGNVFEYCSSTNDSMIVLKGGSWANSGVSCRVADEVVSSINHWDDNIGFRIVQGD
;
A
#
# COMPACT_ATOMS: atom_id res chain seq x y z
N MET A 1 -24.64 48.69 -33.46
CA MET A 1 -25.14 48.44 -32.09
C MET A 1 -24.07 48.87 -31.12
N PHE A 2 -24.30 49.98 -30.43
CA PHE A 2 -23.44 50.44 -29.35
C PHE A 2 -23.67 49.53 -28.13
N THR A 3 -22.64 48.79 -27.73
CA THR A 3 -22.64 48.13 -26.42
C THR A 3 -22.35 49.19 -25.36
N ASN A 4 -23.27 49.34 -24.40
CA ASN A 4 -23.12 50.23 -23.25
C ASN A 4 -21.80 49.93 -22.52
N LEU A 5 -20.84 50.86 -22.60
CA LEU A 5 -19.74 50.94 -21.64
C LEU A 5 -20.34 51.35 -20.30
N TYR A 6 -20.59 50.38 -19.41
CA TYR A 6 -20.77 50.70 -18.00
C TYR A 6 -19.49 51.38 -17.51
N ALA A 7 -19.61 52.61 -16.99
CA ALA A 7 -18.54 53.25 -16.25
C ALA A 7 -18.17 52.35 -15.06
N ILE A 8 -17.01 51.69 -15.12
CA ILE A 8 -16.52 50.89 -14.01
C ILE A 8 -16.11 51.88 -12.91
N ASN A 9 -16.99 52.05 -11.92
CA ASN A 9 -16.71 52.92 -10.77
C ASN A 9 -15.49 52.40 -10.01
N LYS A 10 -14.62 53.33 -9.60
CA LYS A 10 -13.49 53.01 -8.73
C LYS A 10 -13.99 52.49 -7.38
N ILE A 11 -13.37 51.43 -6.88
CA ILE A 11 -13.68 50.83 -5.58
C ILE A 11 -12.60 51.21 -4.55
N PRO A 12 -12.95 51.41 -3.26
CA PRO A 12 -11.96 51.55 -2.21
C PRO A 12 -11.28 50.20 -1.97
N VAL A 13 -9.95 50.18 -2.00
CA VAL A 13 -9.15 48.96 -1.81
C VAL A 13 -8.24 49.16 -0.62
N LEU A 14 -8.69 48.62 0.50
CA LEU A 14 -7.99 48.59 1.78
C LEU A 14 -8.09 47.18 2.35
N GLY A 15 -7.20 46.84 3.27
CA GLY A 15 -7.15 45.49 3.78
C GLY A 15 -6.01 45.21 4.73
N THR A 16 -5.82 43.93 5.04
CA THR A 16 -4.71 43.42 5.83
C THR A 16 -3.88 42.42 5.04
N VAL A 17 -2.59 42.34 5.34
CA VAL A 17 -1.68 41.30 4.87
C VAL A 17 -1.31 40.43 6.06
N GLU A 18 -1.43 39.11 5.92
CA GLU A 18 -1.16 38.13 6.98
C GLU A 18 -0.48 36.88 6.43
N ASP A 19 0.21 36.14 7.30
CA ASP A 19 0.79 34.85 6.97
C ASP A 19 -0.25 33.70 7.04
N VAL A 20 0.21 32.48 6.76
CA VAL A 20 -0.61 31.27 6.79
C VAL A 20 -1.24 30.98 8.17
N ASN A 21 -0.65 31.50 9.24
CA ASN A 21 -1.10 31.34 10.62
C ASN A 21 -1.97 32.52 11.10
N GLY A 22 -2.21 33.51 10.25
CA GLY A 22 -2.98 34.72 10.58
C GLY A 22 -2.17 35.79 11.30
N VAL A 23 -0.84 35.69 11.31
CA VAL A 23 0.05 36.73 11.83
C VAL A 23 0.10 37.88 10.83
N LEU A 24 -0.23 39.09 11.27
CA LEU A 24 -0.23 40.29 10.43
C LEU A 24 1.20 40.65 10.01
N LEU A 25 1.39 40.96 8.72
CA LEU A 25 2.69 41.22 8.10
C LEU A 25 2.87 42.71 7.80
N SER A 26 3.87 43.34 8.43
CA SER A 26 4.30 44.70 8.10
C SER A 26 5.17 44.73 6.85
N ASP A 27 5.34 45.93 6.29
CA ASP A 27 6.28 46.21 5.19
C ASP A 27 5.99 45.42 3.90
N ALA A 28 4.76 44.93 3.76
CA ALA A 28 4.27 44.36 2.52
C ALA A 28 4.11 45.46 1.48
N LEU A 29 4.78 45.33 0.35
CA LEU A 29 4.60 46.22 -0.79
C LEU A 29 3.46 45.70 -1.65
N ILE A 30 2.38 46.48 -1.73
CA ILE A 30 1.23 46.25 -2.59
C ILE A 30 1.34 47.16 -3.81
N THR A 31 1.39 46.61 -5.02
CA THR A 31 1.57 47.39 -6.26
C THR A 31 0.52 47.00 -7.29
N LEU A 32 -0.05 47.98 -8.01
CA LEU A 32 -0.93 47.73 -9.15
C LEU A 32 -0.14 47.60 -10.46
N SER A 33 -0.62 46.73 -11.34
CA SER A 33 0.07 46.35 -12.58
C SER A 33 0.03 47.43 -13.65
N ARG A 34 -1.10 48.13 -13.78
CA ARG A 34 -1.34 49.13 -14.81
C ARG A 34 -1.40 50.53 -14.23
N GLN A 35 -1.97 50.67 -13.04
CA GLN A 35 -2.00 51.91 -12.30
C GLN A 35 -0.66 52.07 -11.57
N ASN A 36 0.04 53.19 -11.78
CA ASN A 36 1.27 53.51 -11.04
C ASN A 36 0.94 53.93 -9.60
N ASN A 37 0.36 53.01 -8.83
CA ASN A 37 -0.09 53.20 -7.47
C ASN A 37 0.38 52.02 -6.62
N SER A 38 0.80 52.31 -5.39
CA SER A 38 1.31 51.32 -4.47
C SER A 38 1.07 51.75 -3.03
N ALA A 39 0.94 50.77 -2.14
CA ALA A 39 0.82 50.96 -0.70
C ALA A 39 1.80 50.04 0.03
N VAL A 40 2.14 50.40 1.26
CA VAL A 40 2.94 49.54 2.15
C VAL A 40 2.11 49.23 3.39
N SER A 41 2.09 47.97 3.82
CA SER A 41 1.38 47.61 5.05
C SER A 41 2.05 48.20 6.29
N ASN A 42 1.24 48.70 7.22
CA ASN A 42 1.72 49.27 8.48
C ASN A 42 2.13 48.18 9.49
N ARG A 43 2.52 48.58 10.71
CA ARG A 43 2.88 47.65 11.82
C ARG A 43 1.75 46.71 12.27
N PHE A 44 0.51 46.98 11.86
CA PHE A 44 -0.67 46.15 12.09
C PHE A 44 -1.06 45.36 10.83
N GLY A 45 -0.19 45.32 9.82
CA GLY A 45 -0.43 44.63 8.56
C GLY A 45 -1.49 45.28 7.67
N GLU A 46 -1.97 46.49 7.99
CA GLU A 46 -3.03 47.16 7.24
C GLU A 46 -2.46 47.99 6.07
N PHE A 47 -3.15 47.99 4.93
CA PHE A 47 -2.82 48.82 3.77
C PHE A 47 -4.06 49.55 3.24
N ASP A 48 -3.83 50.68 2.56
CA ASP A 48 -4.86 51.46 1.87
C ASP A 48 -4.31 51.96 0.52
N LEU A 49 -4.90 51.46 -0.59
CA LEU A 49 -4.60 51.89 -1.96
C LEU A 49 -5.54 53.01 -2.45
N GLY A 50 -6.49 53.43 -1.61
CA GLY A 50 -7.53 54.39 -1.97
C GLY A 50 -8.51 53.82 -3.00
N ARG A 51 -9.06 54.70 -3.84
CA ARG A 51 -10.05 54.34 -4.87
C ARG A 51 -9.38 54.01 -6.20
N ILE A 52 -9.48 52.76 -6.63
CA ILE A 52 -8.81 52.25 -7.85
C ILE A 52 -9.80 51.53 -8.78
N PHE A 53 -9.42 51.35 -10.04
CA PHE A 53 -10.23 50.54 -10.96
C PHE A 53 -10.07 49.04 -10.65
N PRO A 54 -11.17 48.26 -10.57
CA PRO A 54 -11.13 46.84 -10.22
C PRO A 54 -10.61 45.91 -11.32
N ASN A 55 -10.42 46.43 -12.54
CA ASN A 55 -9.95 45.67 -13.71
C ASN A 55 -8.41 45.67 -13.86
N ASP A 56 -7.70 46.02 -12.79
CA ASP A 56 -6.25 45.94 -12.69
C ASP A 56 -5.84 44.65 -11.95
N THR A 57 -4.57 44.27 -12.05
CA THR A 57 -3.98 43.21 -11.25
C THR A 57 -3.14 43.84 -10.15
N MET A 58 -3.22 43.31 -8.95
CA MET A 58 -2.43 43.72 -7.80
C MET A 58 -1.41 42.63 -7.44
N TYR A 59 -0.19 43.05 -7.11
CA TYR A 59 0.88 42.19 -6.61
C TYR A 59 1.22 42.56 -5.18
N VAL A 60 1.43 41.56 -4.33
CA VAL A 60 1.94 41.77 -2.97
C VAL A 60 3.29 41.08 -2.82
N MET A 61 4.26 41.81 -2.26
CA MET A 61 5.62 41.33 -2.01
C MET A 61 6.04 41.65 -0.58
N VAL A 62 6.52 40.64 0.14
CA VAL A 62 7.16 40.75 1.46
C VAL A 62 8.39 39.85 1.40
N ASP A 63 9.51 40.27 1.99
CA ASP A 63 10.70 39.41 2.03
C ASP A 63 10.43 38.10 2.78
N GLY A 64 10.98 36.99 2.31
CA GLY A 64 10.70 35.64 2.82
C GLY A 64 9.34 35.05 2.41
N PHE A 65 8.45 35.82 1.77
CA PHE A 65 7.15 35.34 1.29
C PHE A 65 7.08 35.24 -0.24
N GLN A 66 6.21 34.35 -0.71
CA GLN A 66 5.89 34.24 -2.14
C GLN A 66 5.19 35.51 -2.60
N LYS A 67 5.59 35.99 -3.78
CA LYS A 67 4.83 37.01 -4.52
C LYS A 67 3.46 36.44 -4.85
N LYS A 68 2.39 37.23 -4.69
CA LYS A 68 1.03 36.78 -5.01
C LYS A 68 0.24 37.81 -5.80
N GLU A 69 -0.55 37.30 -6.74
CA GLU A 69 -1.37 38.06 -7.69
C GLU A 69 -2.85 38.01 -7.36
N PHE A 70 -3.52 39.16 -7.45
CA PHE A 70 -4.94 39.28 -7.12
C PHE A 70 -5.67 40.29 -8.01
N MET A 71 -6.97 40.08 -8.18
CA MET A 71 -7.88 41.14 -8.60
C MET A 71 -8.26 41.99 -7.37
N PRO A 72 -8.21 43.33 -7.47
CA PRO A 72 -8.60 44.20 -6.37
C PRO A 72 -10.06 44.02 -5.97
N SER A 73 -10.31 44.01 -4.66
CA SER A 73 -11.66 44.01 -4.09
C SER A 73 -11.73 44.89 -2.84
N SER A 74 -12.94 45.22 -2.40
CA SER A 74 -13.15 45.97 -1.16
C SER A 74 -12.83 45.11 0.06
N ASN A 75 -12.14 45.67 1.06
CA ASN A 75 -11.82 45.01 2.34
C ASN A 75 -11.08 43.67 2.18
N MET A 76 -9.87 43.72 1.60
CA MET A 76 -9.09 42.52 1.32
C MET A 76 -8.45 41.95 2.59
N ARG A 77 -8.40 40.63 2.68
CA ARG A 77 -7.55 39.92 3.64
C ARG A 77 -6.57 39.05 2.86
N ILE A 78 -5.35 39.53 2.73
CA ILE A 78 -4.32 38.96 1.85
C ILE A 78 -3.47 37.99 2.65
N LYS A 79 -3.72 36.69 2.43
CA LYS A 79 -2.89 35.62 3.00
C LYS A 79 -1.69 35.32 2.10
N LEU A 80 -0.49 35.49 2.64
CA LEU A 80 0.78 35.16 2.00
C LEU A 80 1.37 33.86 2.56
N PHE A 81 2.10 33.16 1.69
CA PHE A 81 2.76 31.91 2.03
C PHE A 81 4.27 32.13 2.01
N PRO A 82 5.03 31.63 2.99
CA PRO A 82 6.48 31.67 2.95
C PRO A 82 7.04 31.02 1.69
N LYS A 83 8.24 31.45 1.29
CA LYS A 83 8.99 30.80 0.22
C LYS A 83 9.43 29.40 0.65
N SER A 84 9.29 28.44 -0.25
CA SER A 84 9.75 27.07 -0.05
C SER A 84 11.27 26.97 -0.26
N ILE A 85 12.05 27.18 0.80
CA ILE A 85 13.54 27.24 0.75
C ILE A 85 14.13 26.02 0.04
N ILE A 86 13.64 24.81 0.36
CA ILE A 86 14.11 23.57 -0.28
C ILE A 86 13.72 23.50 -1.75
N GLN A 87 12.49 23.92 -2.10
CA GLN A 87 12.05 23.98 -3.49
C GLN A 87 12.91 24.96 -4.30
N GLU A 88 13.25 26.12 -3.76
CA GLU A 88 14.15 27.08 -4.41
C GLU A 88 15.55 26.50 -4.59
N LYS A 89 16.07 25.78 -3.60
CA LYS A 89 17.36 25.08 -3.73
C LYS A 89 17.32 24.06 -4.86
N ILE A 90 16.27 23.23 -4.93
CA ILE A 90 16.06 22.25 -6.01
C ILE A 90 15.99 22.95 -7.38
N ASN A 91 15.20 24.03 -7.47
CA ASN A 91 15.07 24.84 -8.68
C ASN A 91 16.41 25.41 -9.16
N ASN A 92 17.36 25.67 -8.25
CA ASN A 92 18.67 26.21 -8.56
C ASN A 92 19.80 25.17 -8.71
N VAL A 93 19.51 23.87 -8.51
CA VAL A 93 20.51 22.81 -8.71
C VAL A 93 20.97 22.78 -10.15
N ARG A 94 22.29 22.78 -10.34
CA ARG A 94 22.96 22.75 -11.65
C ARG A 94 23.21 21.31 -12.11
N ASN A 95 23.41 21.15 -13.42
CA ASN A 95 23.79 19.87 -14.01
C ASN A 95 25.10 19.34 -13.39
N GLY A 96 25.12 18.07 -13.01
CA GLY A 96 26.23 17.39 -12.34
C GLY A 96 26.30 17.61 -10.83
N GLN A 97 25.39 18.41 -10.26
CA GLN A 97 25.44 18.77 -8.85
C GLN A 97 24.68 17.78 -7.97
N THR A 98 25.22 17.56 -6.77
CA THR A 98 24.50 16.94 -5.66
C THR A 98 24.00 18.02 -4.71
N LEU A 99 22.69 18.08 -4.50
CA LEU A 99 22.06 18.90 -3.46
C LEU A 99 21.88 18.07 -2.19
N ILE A 100 22.49 18.54 -1.10
CA ILE A 100 22.28 17.96 0.23
C ILE A 100 21.17 18.73 0.95
N ILE A 101 20.12 18.01 1.34
CA ILE A 101 19.06 18.54 2.23
C ILE A 101 19.57 18.40 3.67
N PRO A 102 19.70 19.50 4.43
CA PRO A 102 20.25 19.44 5.78
C PRO A 102 19.27 18.76 6.75
N PRO A 103 19.75 18.27 7.91
CA PRO A 103 18.91 17.69 8.95
C PRO A 103 17.78 18.64 9.40
N GLY A 104 16.67 18.07 9.86
CA GLY A 104 15.51 18.82 10.36
C GLY A 104 14.31 18.81 9.41
N ILE A 105 13.25 19.50 9.84
CA ILE A 105 11.97 19.59 9.12
C ILE A 105 11.99 20.82 8.21
N HIS A 106 11.70 20.62 6.94
CA HIS A 106 11.63 21.66 5.91
C HIS A 106 10.23 21.71 5.31
N PHE A 107 9.58 22.86 5.42
CA PHE A 107 8.24 23.03 4.85
C PHE A 107 8.30 23.43 3.39
N VAL A 108 7.47 22.76 2.58
CA VAL A 108 7.17 23.15 1.20
C VAL A 108 5.73 23.66 1.17
N TYR A 109 5.65 24.96 0.90
CA TYR A 109 4.42 25.68 0.65
C TYR A 109 4.02 25.50 -0.81
N PRO A 110 2.72 25.37 -1.11
CA PRO A 110 2.24 25.40 -2.48
C PRO A 110 2.68 26.69 -3.16
N ASP A 111 3.07 26.61 -4.42
CA ASP A 111 3.14 27.80 -5.26
C ASP A 111 1.70 28.17 -5.65
N PHE A 112 1.26 29.37 -5.27
CA PHE A 112 -0.10 29.83 -5.58
C PHE A 112 -0.22 30.44 -6.98
N ASN A 113 0.90 30.70 -7.64
CA ASN A 113 0.92 31.23 -9.00
C ASN A 113 1.07 30.12 -10.04
N VAL A 114 1.52 28.93 -9.63
CA VAL A 114 1.59 27.71 -10.45
C VAL A 114 0.53 26.73 -9.93
N ASP A 115 0.15 25.73 -10.73
CA ASP A 115 -0.83 24.73 -10.32
C ASP A 115 -0.50 24.19 -8.92
N SER A 116 -1.35 24.56 -7.96
CA SER A 116 -1.16 24.23 -6.54
C SER A 116 -1.34 22.74 -6.25
N THR A 117 -1.53 21.88 -7.26
CA THR A 117 -1.69 20.44 -7.08
C THR A 117 -0.37 19.67 -7.09
N PHE A 118 0.78 20.35 -7.07
CA PHE A 118 2.09 19.72 -6.93
C PHE A 118 2.76 20.10 -5.60
N GLY A 119 3.37 19.11 -4.95
CA GLY A 119 4.16 19.24 -3.73
C GLY A 119 5.61 19.58 -4.05
N LEU A 120 6.54 18.65 -3.80
CA LEU A 120 7.95 18.83 -4.17
C LEU A 120 8.13 18.61 -5.68
N ILE A 121 8.68 19.58 -6.38
CA ILE A 121 8.82 19.55 -7.85
C ILE A 121 10.28 19.42 -8.25
N ILE A 122 10.58 18.46 -9.13
CA ILE A 122 11.84 18.36 -9.86
C ILE A 122 11.52 18.48 -11.34
N SER A 123 11.72 19.68 -11.91
CA SER A 123 11.37 19.95 -13.31
C SER A 123 12.57 20.42 -14.12
N ASN A 124 12.67 19.92 -15.36
CA ASN A 124 13.70 20.30 -16.33
C ASN A 124 15.14 20.14 -15.78
N LYS A 125 15.39 19.07 -15.02
CA LYS A 125 16.70 18.78 -14.43
C LYS A 125 17.41 17.65 -15.16
N SER A 126 18.74 17.78 -15.29
CA SER A 126 19.59 16.79 -15.92
C SER A 126 20.83 16.50 -15.08
N ASN A 127 21.12 15.21 -14.83
CA ASN A 127 22.26 14.73 -14.05
C ASN A 127 22.35 15.39 -12.67
N VAL A 128 21.29 15.26 -11.87
CA VAL A 128 21.26 15.83 -10.51
C VAL A 128 21.04 14.75 -9.48
N THR A 129 21.65 14.92 -8.31
CA THR A 129 21.35 14.10 -7.14
C THR A 129 20.75 14.97 -6.05
N ILE A 130 19.64 14.56 -5.47
CA ILE A 130 19.02 15.20 -4.31
C ILE A 130 19.11 14.20 -3.16
N GLN A 131 19.85 14.53 -2.13
CA GLN A 131 20.17 13.61 -1.05
C GLN A 131 19.82 14.21 0.30
N GLY A 132 19.02 13.48 1.07
CA GLY A 132 18.75 13.78 2.47
C GLY A 132 19.95 13.46 3.36
N SER A 133 20.14 14.31 4.37
CA SER A 133 21.00 13.99 5.52
C SER A 133 20.22 13.15 6.53
N GLU A 134 20.88 12.61 7.56
CA GLU A 134 20.17 11.96 8.66
C GLU A 134 19.08 12.87 9.23
N LYS A 135 17.86 12.34 9.34
CA LYS A 135 16.68 13.07 9.87
C LYS A 135 16.29 14.31 9.06
N SER A 136 16.61 14.39 7.77
CA SER A 136 16.01 15.41 6.89
C SER A 136 14.59 15.00 6.48
N GLU A 137 13.61 15.83 6.82
CA GLU A 137 12.20 15.61 6.51
C GLU A 137 11.65 16.81 5.72
N ILE A 138 10.94 16.57 4.63
CA ILE A 138 10.21 17.59 3.90
C ILE A 138 8.72 17.43 4.17
N ARG A 139 8.08 18.49 4.69
CA ARG A 139 6.65 18.50 4.99
C ARG A 139 5.88 19.36 4.01
N LEU A 140 4.87 18.76 3.40
CA LEU A 140 3.95 19.43 2.49
C LEU A 140 2.74 19.94 3.27
N LEU A 141 2.36 21.20 3.04
CA LEU A 141 1.19 21.80 3.70
C LEU A 141 -0.13 21.56 2.97
N LYS A 142 -0.08 21.18 1.69
CA LYS A 142 -1.28 20.94 0.89
C LYS A 142 -1.53 19.46 0.65
N GLN A 143 -2.60 18.97 1.25
CA GLN A 143 -2.94 17.55 1.34
C GLN A 143 -3.38 16.94 0.00
N ASP A 144 -3.90 17.73 -0.93
CA ASP A 144 -4.37 17.25 -2.25
C ASP A 144 -3.30 17.31 -3.36
N ALA A 145 -2.07 17.69 -3.02
CA ALA A 145 -1.00 17.80 -3.99
C ALA A 145 -0.31 16.46 -4.25
N ASP A 146 0.28 16.25 -5.43
CA ASP A 146 1.26 15.18 -5.63
C ASP A 146 2.40 15.37 -4.61
N ILE A 147 2.91 14.30 -3.97
CA ILE A 147 3.98 14.49 -2.98
C ILE A 147 5.30 14.86 -3.67
N LEU A 148 5.65 14.07 -4.68
CA LEU A 148 6.84 14.25 -5.47
C LEU A 148 6.46 14.23 -6.96
N HIS A 149 6.70 15.34 -7.64
CA HIS A 149 6.42 15.50 -9.06
C HIS A 149 7.73 15.69 -9.84
N ILE A 150 8.03 14.75 -10.74
CA ILE A 150 9.22 14.76 -11.59
C ILE A 150 8.79 14.93 -13.05
N PHE A 151 9.19 16.04 -13.67
CA PHE A 151 8.73 16.41 -15.00
C PHE A 151 9.89 16.79 -15.93
N LYS A 152 9.86 16.27 -17.16
CA LYS A 152 10.85 16.60 -18.21
C LYS A 152 12.30 16.54 -17.70
N SER A 153 12.63 15.55 -16.90
CA SER A 153 13.93 15.44 -16.24
C SER A 153 14.65 14.16 -16.64
N ASN A 154 15.97 14.19 -16.66
CA ASN A 154 16.81 13.06 -17.07
C ASN A 154 17.96 12.81 -16.09
N ASN A 155 18.22 11.55 -15.73
CA ASN A 155 19.31 11.18 -14.84
C ASN A 155 19.21 11.92 -13.49
N VAL A 156 18.09 11.69 -12.81
CA VAL A 156 17.79 12.26 -11.49
C VAL A 156 17.89 11.15 -10.46
N ILE A 157 18.70 11.37 -9.43
CA ILE A 157 18.84 10.43 -8.32
C ILE A 157 18.32 11.11 -7.04
N ILE A 158 17.45 10.43 -6.31
CA ILE A 158 16.90 10.88 -5.03
C ILE A 158 17.30 9.87 -3.97
N LYS A 159 17.95 10.32 -2.90
CA LYS A 159 18.49 9.43 -1.85
C LYS A 159 18.08 9.85 -0.45
N ASN A 160 17.77 8.88 0.40
CA ASN A 160 17.66 9.03 1.86
C ASN A 160 16.77 10.21 2.29
N LEU A 161 15.65 10.41 1.60
CA LEU A 161 14.78 11.56 1.80
C LEU A 161 13.44 11.11 2.37
N ILE A 162 12.95 11.84 3.38
CA ILE A 162 11.61 11.62 3.94
C ILE A 162 10.71 12.75 3.47
N ILE A 163 9.57 12.44 2.85
CA ILE A 163 8.55 13.44 2.46
C ILE A 163 7.17 13.01 2.95
N SER A 164 6.50 13.89 3.69
CA SER A 164 5.21 13.63 4.34
C SER A 164 4.30 14.87 4.31
N TYR A 165 3.03 14.70 4.71
CA TYR A 165 2.16 15.83 5.05
C TYR A 165 2.36 16.28 6.50
N GLU A 166 2.05 17.54 6.79
CA GLU A 166 2.19 18.11 8.14
C GLU A 166 1.29 17.46 9.21
N ASP A 167 0.13 16.93 8.84
CA ASP A 167 -0.92 16.51 9.79
C ASP A 167 -1.10 14.98 9.83
N LEU A 168 -0.28 14.30 10.65
CA LEU A 168 -0.30 12.84 10.81
C LEU A 168 -1.34 12.35 11.85
N GLU A 169 -1.88 13.22 12.71
CA GLU A 169 -2.61 12.79 13.91
C GLU A 169 -4.14 12.80 13.78
N LYS A 170 -4.72 13.43 12.74
CA LYS A 170 -6.17 13.73 12.72
C LYS A 170 -7.04 12.97 11.72
N ARG A 171 -6.51 12.08 10.87
CA ARG A 171 -7.32 11.44 9.81
C ARG A 171 -7.32 9.92 9.90
N THR A 172 -8.52 9.36 9.74
CA THR A 172 -8.84 7.93 9.78
C THR A 172 -7.93 7.15 8.84
N LYS A 173 -7.25 6.13 9.37
CA LYS A 173 -6.40 5.18 8.64
C LYS A 173 -7.16 4.32 7.60
N ASN A 174 -8.48 4.44 7.54
CA ASN A 174 -9.35 3.61 6.71
C ASN A 174 -10.02 4.45 5.62
N PHE A 175 -9.58 4.29 4.37
CA PHE A 175 -10.22 4.87 3.17
C PHE A 175 -11.39 4.02 2.70
N SER A 176 -12.18 3.51 3.65
CA SER A 176 -13.34 2.68 3.39
C SER A 176 -14.56 3.36 4.00
N ILE A 177 -15.59 3.50 3.18
CA ILE A 177 -16.90 3.98 3.58
C ILE A 177 -17.82 2.77 3.56
N SER A 178 -18.32 2.38 4.72
CA SER A 178 -19.27 1.28 4.86
C SER A 178 -20.70 1.75 4.57
N ARG A 179 -21.61 0.80 4.31
CA ARG A 179 -23.05 1.07 4.20
C ARG A 179 -23.69 1.67 5.46
N SER A 180 -23.02 1.53 6.61
CA SER A 180 -23.44 2.19 7.85
C SER A 180 -23.13 3.69 7.88
N GLN A 181 -22.15 4.13 7.09
CA GLN A 181 -21.70 5.52 7.00
C GLN A 181 -22.34 6.27 5.82
N ALA A 182 -22.68 5.57 4.75
CA ALA A 182 -23.38 6.10 3.59
C ALA A 182 -24.36 5.06 3.04
N VAL A 183 -25.61 5.45 2.82
CA VAL A 183 -26.69 4.52 2.43
C VAL A 183 -26.59 4.13 0.97
N ASP A 184 -26.11 5.05 0.12
CA ASP A 184 -25.89 4.84 -1.30
C ASP A 184 -24.56 5.44 -1.79
N PHE A 185 -24.24 5.19 -3.05
CA PHE A 185 -22.99 5.67 -3.65
C PHE A 185 -22.90 7.20 -3.74
N PRO A 186 -23.95 7.96 -4.13
CA PRO A 186 -23.95 9.42 -4.05
C PRO A 186 -23.57 9.97 -2.67
N ASP A 187 -24.15 9.42 -1.59
CA ASP A 187 -23.82 9.79 -0.21
C ASP A 187 -22.37 9.45 0.13
N ALA A 188 -21.90 8.28 -0.29
CA ALA A 188 -20.53 7.84 -0.08
C ALA A 188 -19.53 8.74 -0.81
N LEU A 189 -19.85 9.15 -2.05
CA LEU A 189 -19.03 10.05 -2.85
C LEU A 189 -18.96 11.46 -2.23
N ALA A 190 -20.08 11.98 -1.73
CA ALA A 190 -20.12 13.27 -1.03
C ALA A 190 -19.29 13.23 0.26
N LEU A 191 -19.43 12.16 1.04
CA LEU A 191 -18.66 11.94 2.26
C LEU A 191 -17.17 11.79 1.96
N ALA A 192 -16.80 11.03 0.93
CA ALA A 192 -15.43 10.83 0.50
C ALA A 192 -14.76 12.14 0.07
N LYS A 193 -15.44 12.99 -0.70
CA LYS A 193 -14.93 14.33 -1.08
C LYS A 193 -14.62 15.19 0.13
N ASN A 194 -15.48 15.16 1.14
CA ASN A 194 -15.30 15.93 2.37
C ASN A 194 -14.13 15.40 3.22
N LEU A 195 -14.04 14.07 3.38
CA LEU A 195 -13.02 13.44 4.23
C LEU A 195 -11.64 13.39 3.57
N TYR A 196 -11.59 13.14 2.26
CA TYR A 196 -10.37 12.75 1.56
C TYR A 196 -9.92 13.77 0.49
N GLY A 197 -10.75 14.75 0.11
CA GLY A 197 -10.44 15.73 -0.93
C GLY A 197 -10.92 15.30 -2.32
N GLU A 198 -10.76 16.19 -3.31
CA GLU A 198 -11.37 16.03 -4.64
C GLU A 198 -10.56 15.16 -5.61
N ARG A 199 -9.31 14.79 -5.28
CA ARG A 199 -8.41 13.99 -6.13
C ARG A 199 -7.98 12.67 -5.46
N SER A 200 -8.86 12.12 -4.63
CA SER A 200 -8.57 10.98 -3.78
C SER A 200 -9.40 9.76 -4.17
N PHE A 201 -8.99 8.62 -3.64
CA PHE A 201 -9.71 7.38 -3.80
C PHE A 201 -10.36 6.93 -2.49
N PHE A 202 -11.38 6.09 -2.60
CA PHE A 202 -12.05 5.47 -1.47
C PHE A 202 -12.70 4.14 -1.88
N LYS A 203 -12.82 3.23 -0.92
CA LYS A 203 -13.63 2.01 -1.07
C LYS A 203 -15.04 2.29 -0.58
N TYR A 204 -16.04 1.86 -1.33
CA TYR A 204 -17.44 1.82 -0.92
C TYR A 204 -18.05 0.50 -1.36
N ASP A 205 -18.61 -0.24 -0.40
CA ASP A 205 -19.20 -1.57 -0.64
C ASP A 205 -18.21 -2.56 -1.27
N GLY A 206 -16.95 -2.53 -0.79
CA GLY A 206 -15.85 -3.34 -1.32
C GLY A 206 -15.31 -2.91 -2.68
N SER A 207 -15.98 -1.98 -3.37
CA SER A 207 -15.57 -1.49 -4.70
C SER A 207 -14.78 -0.19 -4.58
N LEU A 208 -13.80 0.00 -5.45
CA LEU A 208 -12.98 1.21 -5.52
C LEU A 208 -13.66 2.30 -6.34
N HIS A 209 -13.64 3.52 -5.81
CA HIS A 209 -14.15 4.72 -6.46
C HIS A 209 -13.20 5.90 -6.35
N HIS A 210 -13.25 6.80 -7.33
CA HIS A 210 -12.53 8.08 -7.30
C HIS A 210 -13.48 9.22 -6.92
N THR A 211 -12.98 10.19 -6.15
CA THR A 211 -13.79 11.32 -5.67
C THR A 211 -14.27 12.26 -6.79
N ARG A 212 -13.86 12.08 -8.06
CA ARG A 212 -14.35 12.90 -9.19
C ARG A 212 -15.61 12.39 -9.89
N GLY A 213 -16.10 11.18 -9.63
CA GLY A 213 -17.44 10.79 -10.12
C GLY A 213 -17.66 9.32 -10.41
N PHE A 214 -18.75 9.07 -11.15
CA PHE A 214 -19.33 7.76 -11.47
C PHE A 214 -18.60 6.97 -12.56
N LYS A 215 -17.51 7.50 -13.12
CA LYS A 215 -16.73 6.80 -14.14
C LYS A 215 -15.70 5.92 -13.45
N GLU A 216 -15.49 4.73 -14.02
CA GLU A 216 -14.37 3.86 -13.69
C GLU A 216 -13.08 4.69 -13.56
N PRO A 217 -12.32 4.56 -12.46
CA PRO A 217 -11.17 5.40 -12.14
C PRO A 217 -10.07 5.39 -13.22
N PHE A 218 -10.12 4.46 -14.16
CA PHE A 218 -9.12 4.21 -15.21
C PHE A 218 -9.18 5.14 -16.42
N ILE A 219 -10.16 6.06 -16.48
CA ILE A 219 -10.36 6.94 -17.65
C ILE A 219 -9.78 8.36 -17.44
N GLU A 220 -9.48 8.78 -16.21
CA GLU A 220 -9.02 10.15 -15.92
C GLU A 220 -7.53 10.24 -15.57
N HIS A 221 -6.78 11.05 -16.32
CA HIS A 221 -5.33 11.24 -16.22
C HIS A 221 -4.88 12.21 -15.10
N ASN A 222 -5.71 12.48 -14.09
CA ASN A 222 -5.47 13.55 -13.12
C ASN A 222 -5.63 13.08 -11.66
N LEU A 223 -4.95 11.98 -11.36
CA LEU A 223 -4.88 11.32 -10.05
C LEU A 223 -3.98 12.14 -9.12
N ALA A 224 -4.22 12.14 -7.80
CA ALA A 224 -3.20 12.57 -6.85
C ALA A 224 -2.26 11.40 -6.54
N ASN A 225 -0.95 11.68 -6.54
CA ASN A 225 0.08 10.65 -6.49
C ASN A 225 1.08 10.92 -5.37
N VAL A 226 1.61 9.86 -4.77
CA VAL A 226 2.79 9.96 -3.91
C VAL A 226 3.99 10.31 -4.78
N VAL A 227 4.19 9.58 -5.88
CA VAL A 227 5.20 9.91 -6.88
C VAL A 227 4.54 10.02 -8.25
N ASN A 228 4.81 11.10 -8.96
CA ASN A 228 4.37 11.30 -10.33
C ASN A 228 5.59 11.59 -11.24
N ILE A 229 5.83 10.75 -12.23
CA ILE A 229 6.97 10.84 -13.15
C ILE A 229 6.46 10.99 -14.57
N VAL A 230 6.69 12.16 -15.18
CA VAL A 230 6.11 12.51 -16.48
C VAL A 230 7.19 12.99 -17.44
N ASN A 231 7.20 12.44 -18.66
CA ASN A 231 8.13 12.77 -19.74
C ASN A 231 9.60 12.74 -19.28
N SER A 232 9.99 11.77 -18.46
CA SER A 232 11.30 11.75 -17.77
C SER A 232 12.03 10.43 -18.00
N SER A 233 13.35 10.43 -17.84
CA SER A 233 14.15 9.21 -18.02
C SER A 233 15.29 9.04 -17.03
N ASN A 234 15.66 7.80 -16.71
CA ASN A 234 16.75 7.49 -15.78
C ASN A 234 16.49 8.15 -14.41
N ILE A 235 15.39 7.75 -13.77
CA ILE A 235 14.99 8.26 -12.46
C ILE A 235 15.26 7.17 -11.44
N THR A 236 16.06 7.48 -10.42
CA THR A 236 16.41 6.53 -9.36
C THR A 236 16.02 7.09 -8.01
N MET A 237 15.28 6.31 -7.23
CA MET A 237 14.98 6.57 -5.82
C MET A 237 15.61 5.47 -4.98
N GLU A 238 16.38 5.86 -3.98
CA GLU A 238 17.17 4.95 -3.12
C GLU A 238 16.99 5.35 -1.65
N GLY A 239 16.46 4.46 -0.80
CA GLY A 239 16.30 4.79 0.61
C GLY A 239 15.27 5.90 0.89
N VAL A 240 14.31 6.13 0.00
CA VAL A 240 13.35 7.24 0.11
C VAL A 240 12.10 6.77 0.87
N SER A 241 11.60 7.59 1.79
CA SER A 241 10.33 7.34 2.49
C SER A 241 9.32 8.43 2.18
N LEU A 242 8.26 8.09 1.46
CA LEU A 242 7.18 9.01 1.06
C LEU A 242 5.86 8.53 1.66
N SER A 243 5.09 9.43 2.26
CA SER A 243 3.82 9.08 2.90
C SER A 243 2.67 9.94 2.39
N GLY A 244 1.73 9.35 1.64
CA GLY A 244 0.61 10.07 1.04
C GLY A 244 -0.72 9.36 1.09
N TYR A 245 -1.54 9.79 2.06
CA TYR A 245 -2.94 9.42 2.27
C TYR A 245 -3.79 9.56 1.02
N GLY A 246 -4.45 8.47 0.60
CA GLY A 246 -5.54 8.55 -0.38
C GLY A 246 -5.17 8.37 -1.86
N LYS A 247 -3.92 7.96 -2.16
CA LYS A 247 -3.27 8.21 -3.46
C LYS A 247 -2.70 6.97 -4.15
N VAL A 248 -2.34 7.14 -5.42
CA VAL A 248 -1.48 6.22 -6.16
C VAL A 248 -0.04 6.38 -5.68
N CYS A 249 0.64 5.29 -5.31
CA CYS A 249 2.02 5.38 -4.83
C CYS A 249 3.00 5.79 -5.92
N LEU A 250 2.88 5.22 -7.12
CA LEU A 250 3.70 5.60 -8.27
C LEU A 250 2.86 5.79 -9.54
N ALA A 251 2.86 6.98 -10.10
CA ALA A 251 2.34 7.27 -11.42
C ALA A 251 3.50 7.56 -12.39
N GLY A 252 3.39 7.02 -13.60
CA GLY A 252 4.36 7.20 -14.67
C GLY A 252 3.67 7.47 -16.00
N GLN A 253 4.13 8.48 -16.74
CA GLN A 253 3.66 8.74 -18.10
C GLN A 253 4.83 9.07 -19.04
N ASN A 254 4.88 8.40 -20.21
CA ASN A 254 5.87 8.62 -21.27
C ASN A 254 7.32 8.69 -20.73
N SER A 255 7.66 7.78 -19.82
CA SER A 255 8.91 7.84 -19.05
C SER A 255 9.66 6.51 -19.08
N ARG A 256 10.98 6.51 -18.92
CA ARG A 256 11.77 5.25 -19.02
C ARG A 256 12.89 5.13 -18.02
N ASN A 257 13.30 3.90 -17.70
CA ASN A 257 14.36 3.59 -16.75
C ASN A 257 14.06 4.22 -15.38
N ILE A 258 12.96 3.79 -14.75
CA ILE A 258 12.56 4.24 -13.42
C ILE A 258 12.94 3.14 -12.44
N SER A 259 13.73 3.45 -11.41
CA SER A 259 14.20 2.50 -10.41
C SER A 259 13.85 3.01 -9.01
N ILE A 260 13.18 2.17 -8.23
CA ILE A 260 12.81 2.43 -6.84
C ILE A 260 13.38 1.32 -5.98
N ASN A 261 14.39 1.64 -5.16
CA ASN A 261 15.13 0.66 -4.40
C ASN A 261 15.15 1.03 -2.92
N ASN A 262 15.03 0.02 -2.05
CA ASN A 262 15.10 0.17 -0.60
C ASN A 262 14.24 1.35 -0.06
N SER A 263 13.08 1.56 -0.67
CA SER A 263 12.24 2.75 -0.46
C SER A 263 10.87 2.36 0.07
N VAL A 264 10.18 3.31 0.67
CA VAL A 264 8.91 3.10 1.36
C VAL A 264 7.91 4.14 0.89
N LEU A 265 6.89 3.72 0.14
CA LEU A 265 5.78 4.55 -0.33
C LEU A 265 4.52 4.16 0.46
N ASN A 266 4.32 4.81 1.61
CA ASN A 266 3.31 4.46 2.61
C ASN A 266 2.03 5.27 2.50
N ASN A 267 0.97 4.75 3.12
CA ASN A 267 -0.33 5.42 3.27
C ASN A 267 -1.03 5.77 1.94
N GLY A 268 -0.47 5.34 0.81
CA GLY A 268 -1.18 5.31 -0.47
C GLY A 268 -2.18 4.16 -0.46
N ILE A 269 -3.35 4.39 -1.04
CA ILE A 269 -4.36 3.32 -1.16
C ILE A 269 -3.99 2.38 -2.33
N TYR A 270 -3.12 2.80 -3.28
CA TYR A 270 -2.89 2.07 -4.53
C TYR A 270 -1.42 1.94 -4.91
N GLY A 271 -1.10 0.86 -5.63
CA GLY A 271 0.24 0.50 -6.07
C GLY A 271 0.84 1.44 -7.12
N THR A 272 0.59 1.22 -8.42
CA THR A 272 1.17 2.04 -9.50
C THR A 272 0.25 2.20 -10.71
N VAL A 273 0.33 3.32 -11.42
CA VAL A 273 -0.38 3.59 -12.67
C VAL A 273 0.64 4.04 -13.73
N LEU A 274 0.81 3.26 -14.80
CA LEU A 274 1.81 3.54 -15.84
C LEU A 274 1.18 3.63 -17.24
N GLU A 275 1.55 4.66 -17.98
CA GLU A 275 1.20 4.83 -19.40
C GLU A 275 2.44 5.14 -20.23
N ASN A 276 2.71 4.29 -21.24
CA ASN A 276 3.88 4.38 -22.11
C ASN A 276 5.21 4.48 -21.33
N CYS A 277 5.36 3.67 -20.27
CA CYS A 277 6.57 3.63 -19.46
C CYS A 277 7.43 2.40 -19.74
N GLN A 278 8.75 2.58 -19.82
CA GLN A 278 9.67 1.47 -20.12
C GLN A 278 10.70 1.24 -19.02
N ASN A 279 11.06 -0.02 -18.76
CA ASN A 279 12.06 -0.41 -17.76
C ASN A 279 11.77 0.22 -16.38
N VAL A 280 10.59 -0.07 -15.82
CA VAL A 280 10.27 0.30 -14.44
C VAL A 280 10.66 -0.86 -13.51
N SER A 281 11.60 -0.63 -12.59
CA SER A 281 12.07 -1.63 -11.63
C SER A 281 11.83 -1.17 -10.20
N ILE A 282 11.35 -2.09 -9.38
CA ILE A 282 11.13 -1.86 -7.95
C ILE A 282 11.74 -3.01 -7.18
N SER A 283 12.69 -2.70 -6.29
CA SER A 283 13.40 -3.69 -5.48
C SER A 283 13.49 -3.32 -4.01
N GLU A 284 13.38 -4.32 -3.14
CA GLU A 284 13.48 -4.17 -1.68
C GLU A 284 12.62 -3.02 -1.12
N SER A 285 11.48 -2.72 -1.75
CA SER A 285 10.70 -1.52 -1.47
C SER A 285 9.27 -1.86 -1.06
N ILE A 286 8.70 -1.06 -0.17
CA ILE A 286 7.30 -1.16 0.26
C ILE A 286 6.49 -0.17 -0.57
N ILE A 287 5.46 -0.65 -1.28
CA ILE A 287 4.58 0.18 -2.10
C ILE A 287 3.14 -0.16 -1.79
N ALA A 288 2.45 0.83 -1.22
CA ALA A 288 1.05 0.80 -0.77
C ALA A 288 0.78 -0.14 0.41
N ASP A 289 -0.22 0.24 1.21
CA ASP A 289 -0.75 -0.60 2.28
C ASP A 289 -1.96 -1.43 1.80
N ASN A 290 -2.55 -1.15 0.63
CA ASN A 290 -3.60 -1.96 0.03
C ASN A 290 -3.26 -2.15 -1.45
N VAL A 291 -3.02 -3.38 -1.89
CA VAL A 291 -2.73 -3.62 -3.30
C VAL A 291 -4.02 -3.76 -4.07
N GLU A 292 -4.47 -2.65 -4.63
CA GLU A 292 -5.36 -2.69 -5.78
C GLU A 292 -4.78 -1.85 -6.91
N LEU A 293 -5.11 -2.30 -8.11
CA LEU A 293 -4.98 -1.75 -9.46
C LEU A 293 -3.64 -1.17 -9.96
N TYR A 294 -3.04 -2.01 -10.80
CA TYR A 294 -1.90 -1.73 -11.66
C TYR A 294 -2.36 -1.60 -13.12
N TYR A 295 -2.69 -0.38 -13.54
CA TYR A 295 -2.98 -0.07 -14.94
C TYR A 295 -1.67 0.16 -15.70
N HIS A 296 -1.40 -0.67 -16.71
CA HIS A 296 -0.18 -0.60 -17.52
C HIS A 296 -0.54 -0.55 -19.00
N LYS A 297 -0.77 0.66 -19.51
CA LYS A 297 -0.95 0.84 -20.96
C LYS A 297 0.41 0.99 -21.61
N ASN A 298 0.75 0.06 -22.50
CA ASN A 298 2.04 0.04 -23.22
C ASN A 298 3.25 0.21 -22.29
N SER A 299 3.21 -0.42 -21.10
CA SER A 299 4.26 -0.25 -20.09
C SER A 299 4.79 -1.58 -19.59
N ASP A 300 6.09 -1.66 -19.31
CA ASP A 300 6.76 -2.82 -18.70
C ASP A 300 7.31 -2.50 -17.30
N MET A 301 7.10 -3.44 -16.38
CA MET A 301 7.40 -3.27 -14.97
C MET A 301 7.84 -4.60 -14.33
N ASN A 302 8.94 -4.55 -13.57
CA ASN A 302 9.50 -5.70 -12.87
C ASN A 302 9.57 -5.44 -11.35
N TYR A 303 9.02 -6.36 -10.57
CA TYR A 303 9.18 -6.42 -9.12
C TYR A 303 10.26 -7.44 -8.79
N VAL A 304 11.29 -7.04 -8.06
CA VAL A 304 12.41 -7.91 -7.67
C VAL A 304 12.49 -7.91 -6.14
N ASP A 305 12.33 -9.07 -5.51
CA ASP A 305 12.49 -9.27 -4.05
C ASP A 305 11.57 -8.42 -3.14
N ASN A 306 10.40 -7.98 -3.65
CA ASN A 306 9.47 -7.18 -2.86
C ASN A 306 8.65 -8.01 -1.86
N LYS A 307 8.85 -7.70 -0.57
CA LYS A 307 7.81 -7.87 0.46
C LYS A 307 6.69 -6.86 0.19
N ILE A 308 5.71 -7.25 -0.62
CA ILE A 308 4.46 -6.52 -0.73
C ILE A 308 3.79 -6.56 0.64
N LYS A 309 3.75 -5.42 1.33
CA LYS A 309 3.09 -5.32 2.63
C LYS A 309 1.65 -4.90 2.40
N ILE A 310 0.73 -5.85 2.49
CA ILE A 310 -0.68 -5.52 2.60
C ILE A 310 -0.94 -5.15 4.08
N LEU A 311 -1.29 -3.88 4.31
CA LEU A 311 -1.91 -3.30 5.50
C LEU A 311 -1.16 -3.43 6.83
N GLY A 312 0.17 -3.51 6.83
CA GLY A 312 0.87 -3.77 8.08
C GLY A 312 0.53 -5.14 8.70
N TYR A 313 -0.15 -6.02 7.94
CA TYR A 313 -0.58 -7.35 8.31
C TYR A 313 0.35 -8.38 7.65
N HIS A 314 0.72 -9.42 8.39
CA HIS A 314 1.47 -10.55 7.87
C HIS A 314 0.53 -11.41 7.02
N ILE A 315 0.85 -11.56 5.73
CA ILE A 315 0.12 -12.41 4.79
C ILE A 315 0.99 -13.61 4.40
N PRO A 316 0.38 -14.81 4.21
CA PRO A 316 1.14 -16.02 3.92
C PRO A 316 1.71 -16.04 2.49
N GLU A 317 2.94 -16.55 2.36
CA GLU A 317 3.54 -16.88 1.06
C GLU A 317 2.79 -18.07 0.43
N LEU A 318 2.38 -17.97 -0.84
CA LEU A 318 1.67 -19.03 -1.55
C LEU A 318 2.52 -19.67 -2.65
N ILE A 319 2.48 -21.01 -2.73
CA ILE A 319 3.11 -21.81 -3.78
C ILE A 319 2.05 -22.28 -4.78
N PHE A 320 2.35 -22.19 -6.07
CA PHE A 320 1.50 -22.75 -7.13
C PHE A 320 1.66 -24.26 -7.20
N VAL A 321 0.54 -24.97 -7.16
CA VAL A 321 0.43 -26.42 -7.31
C VAL A 321 -0.24 -26.69 -8.66
N GLU A 322 0.52 -27.29 -9.58
CA GLU A 322 0.01 -27.68 -10.89
C GLU A 322 -0.94 -28.88 -10.74
N GLY A 323 -2.17 -28.74 -11.26
CA GLY A 323 -3.18 -29.79 -11.23
C GLY A 323 -2.85 -30.97 -12.15
N GLY A 324 -3.38 -32.14 -11.81
CA GLY A 324 -3.20 -33.37 -12.58
C GLY A 324 -3.60 -34.61 -11.79
N SER A 325 -3.00 -35.76 -12.13
CA SER A 325 -3.30 -37.06 -11.51
C SER A 325 -2.04 -37.75 -11.00
N ILE A 326 -2.05 -38.18 -9.75
CA ILE A 326 -1.03 -39.07 -9.18
C ILE A 326 -1.61 -40.49 -9.14
N GLU A 327 -0.86 -41.46 -9.66
CA GLU A 327 -1.19 -42.89 -9.53
C GLU A 327 -0.80 -43.38 -8.14
N MET A 328 -1.71 -44.12 -7.51
CA MET A 328 -1.62 -44.61 -6.14
C MET A 328 -1.73 -46.14 -6.16
N LEU A 329 -0.66 -46.83 -5.75
CA LEU A 329 -0.56 -48.30 -5.84
C LEU A 329 0.19 -48.89 -4.64
N ASP A 330 -0.49 -49.72 -3.85
CA ASP A 330 0.16 -50.51 -2.81
C ASP A 330 0.74 -51.82 -3.38
N GLU A 331 2.02 -51.77 -3.75
CA GLU A 331 2.75 -52.92 -4.27
C GLU A 331 3.06 -54.01 -3.22
N THR A 332 2.78 -53.76 -1.93
CA THR A 332 3.04 -54.73 -0.86
C THR A 332 1.97 -55.84 -0.80
N ILE A 333 0.81 -55.61 -1.41
CA ILE A 333 -0.29 -56.58 -1.52
C ILE A 333 -0.04 -57.48 -2.75
N ILE A 334 -0.17 -58.80 -2.60
CA ILE A 334 0.07 -59.76 -3.69
C ILE A 334 -1.19 -60.62 -3.95
N PRO A 335 -1.78 -60.61 -5.16
CA PRO A 335 -1.41 -59.75 -6.30
C PRO A 335 -1.76 -58.26 -6.04
N PRO A 336 -1.04 -57.31 -6.66
CA PRO A 336 -1.29 -55.90 -6.43
C PRO A 336 -2.72 -55.52 -6.81
N PRO A 337 -3.36 -54.64 -6.03
CA PRO A 337 -4.70 -54.14 -6.35
C PRO A 337 -4.67 -53.31 -7.63
N LYS A 338 -5.85 -52.99 -8.15
CA LYS A 338 -5.95 -52.03 -9.26
C LYS A 338 -5.48 -50.65 -8.77
N PRO A 339 -4.61 -49.94 -9.53
CA PRO A 339 -4.19 -48.59 -9.17
C PRO A 339 -5.39 -47.66 -8.99
N THR A 340 -5.27 -46.77 -8.02
CA THR A 340 -6.20 -45.66 -7.79
C THR A 340 -5.54 -44.34 -8.22
N TYR A 341 -6.32 -43.29 -8.41
CA TYR A 341 -5.79 -42.00 -8.88
C TYR A 341 -6.25 -40.87 -7.98
N LEU A 342 -5.28 -40.11 -7.45
CA LEU A 342 -5.52 -38.87 -6.72
C LEU A 342 -5.49 -37.71 -7.72
N ILE A 343 -6.63 -37.04 -7.91
CA ILE A 343 -6.81 -36.03 -8.96
C ILE A 343 -7.14 -34.69 -8.33
N SER A 344 -6.38 -33.65 -8.68
CA SER A 344 -6.65 -32.28 -8.25
C SER A 344 -6.55 -31.30 -9.42
N GLY A 345 -7.33 -30.22 -9.38
CA GLY A 345 -7.10 -29.05 -10.23
C GLY A 345 -5.88 -28.26 -9.78
N SER A 346 -5.53 -27.21 -10.53
CA SER A 346 -4.48 -26.26 -10.14
C SER A 346 -4.99 -25.30 -9.07
N PHE A 347 -4.12 -24.94 -8.13
CA PHE A 347 -4.42 -23.99 -7.06
C PHE A 347 -3.12 -23.40 -6.52
N LYS A 348 -3.23 -22.42 -5.62
CA LYS A 348 -2.11 -22.00 -4.77
C LYS A 348 -2.35 -22.42 -3.33
N MET A 349 -1.31 -22.81 -2.61
CA MET A 349 -1.37 -23.22 -1.20
C MET A 349 -0.37 -22.42 -0.37
N SER A 350 -0.70 -22.07 0.88
CA SER A 350 0.29 -21.45 1.75
C SER A 350 1.48 -22.39 1.95
N LYS A 351 2.67 -21.81 1.76
CA LYS A 351 3.95 -22.52 1.79
C LYS A 351 4.19 -23.25 3.10
N LYS A 352 3.62 -22.71 4.17
CA LYS A 352 3.70 -23.18 5.55
C LYS A 352 2.29 -23.13 6.17
N GLU A 353 2.16 -23.70 7.36
CA GLU A 353 1.01 -23.50 8.24
C GLU A 353 0.86 -21.99 8.55
N ILE A 354 -0.38 -21.55 8.79
CA ILE A 354 -0.62 -20.16 9.20
C ILE A 354 -0.03 -19.91 10.57
N THR A 355 0.78 -18.87 10.68
CA THR A 355 1.50 -18.50 11.89
C THR A 355 0.68 -17.61 12.81
N PHE A 356 1.11 -17.48 14.07
CA PHE A 356 0.57 -16.47 14.97
C PHE A 356 0.75 -15.05 14.42
N ASP A 357 1.88 -14.70 13.80
CA ASP A 357 2.07 -13.35 13.22
C ASP A 357 1.00 -13.04 12.15
N GLU A 358 0.69 -14.03 11.30
CA GLU A 358 -0.32 -13.93 10.25
C GLU A 358 -1.74 -13.89 10.83
N TYR A 359 -2.03 -14.70 11.85
CA TYR A 359 -3.35 -14.74 12.49
C TYR A 359 -3.62 -13.52 13.39
N ASP A 360 -2.60 -13.03 14.10
CA ASP A 360 -2.67 -11.82 14.93
C ASP A 360 -2.99 -10.61 14.08
N SER A 361 -2.49 -10.59 12.85
CA SER A 361 -2.82 -9.58 11.87
C SER A 361 -4.32 -9.56 11.52
N PHE A 362 -4.93 -10.74 11.34
CA PHE A 362 -6.38 -10.87 11.20
C PHE A 362 -7.13 -10.39 12.45
N CYS A 363 -6.67 -10.76 13.65
CA CYS A 363 -7.30 -10.35 14.90
C CYS A 363 -7.28 -8.83 15.08
N LEU A 364 -6.12 -8.21 14.83
CA LEU A 364 -5.94 -6.76 14.87
C LEU A 364 -6.83 -6.06 13.84
N ALA A 365 -6.91 -6.58 12.62
CA ALA A 365 -7.72 -6.00 11.55
C ALA A 365 -9.23 -6.03 11.86
N THR A 366 -9.69 -7.05 12.58
CA THR A 366 -11.11 -7.30 12.84
C THR A 366 -11.55 -6.96 14.26
N GLY A 367 -10.62 -6.54 15.13
CA GLY A 367 -10.89 -6.24 16.53
C GLY A 367 -11.19 -7.49 17.38
N ARG A 368 -10.72 -8.67 16.96
CA ARG A 368 -10.89 -9.94 17.70
C ARG A 368 -9.83 -10.07 18.80
N GLY A 369 -10.17 -10.84 19.83
CA GLY A 369 -9.19 -11.28 20.83
C GLY A 369 -8.18 -12.23 20.21
N LEU A 370 -6.93 -12.16 20.68
CA LEU A 370 -5.88 -13.09 20.28
C LEU A 370 -6.17 -14.49 20.85
N PRO A 371 -5.99 -15.58 20.07
CA PRO A 371 -6.08 -16.94 20.60
C PRO A 371 -4.95 -17.21 21.60
N ASP A 372 -5.19 -18.13 22.53
CA ASP A 372 -4.18 -18.57 23.51
C ASP A 372 -3.00 -19.25 22.81
N ASP A 373 -1.78 -18.94 23.24
CA ASP A 373 -0.54 -19.53 22.72
C ASP A 373 -0.02 -20.68 23.60
N SER A 374 -0.80 -21.13 24.58
CA SER A 374 -0.45 -22.19 25.54
C SER A 374 0.83 -21.87 26.33
N GLU A 375 1.21 -20.59 26.43
CA GLU A 375 2.48 -20.11 27.00
C GLU A 375 3.74 -20.59 26.24
N TRP A 376 3.60 -21.10 25.00
CA TRP A 376 4.73 -21.57 24.17
C TRP A 376 5.36 -20.47 23.32
N GLY A 377 4.73 -19.30 23.30
CA GLY A 377 5.12 -18.16 22.51
C GLY A 377 4.46 -18.12 21.13
N ARG A 378 4.37 -16.90 20.61
CA ARG A 378 3.73 -16.56 19.33
C ARG A 378 4.78 -16.45 18.20
N GLY A 379 4.54 -15.55 17.23
CA GLY A 379 5.47 -15.27 16.15
C GLY A 379 5.32 -16.26 14.99
N ALA A 380 6.44 -16.83 14.56
CA ALA A 380 6.51 -17.78 13.45
C ALA A 380 6.05 -19.21 13.81
N ARG A 381 5.48 -19.45 14.99
CA ARG A 381 4.84 -20.73 15.33
C ARG A 381 3.47 -20.82 14.67
N PRO A 382 2.98 -22.02 14.29
CA PRO A 382 1.64 -22.17 13.76
C PRO A 382 0.62 -21.70 14.80
N VAL A 383 -0.44 -21.03 14.34
CA VAL A 383 -1.55 -20.65 15.22
C VAL A 383 -2.29 -21.91 15.66
N ILE A 384 -2.61 -21.96 16.95
CA ILE A 384 -3.29 -23.07 17.63
C ILE A 384 -4.39 -22.51 18.54
N ASN A 385 -5.18 -23.39 19.18
CA ASN A 385 -6.31 -22.99 20.02
C ASN A 385 -7.34 -22.11 19.28
N ILE A 386 -7.59 -22.44 18.01
CA ILE A 386 -8.59 -21.79 17.17
C ILE A 386 -9.63 -22.82 16.73
N SER A 387 -10.89 -22.40 16.57
CA SER A 387 -11.94 -23.26 16.02
C SER A 387 -11.84 -23.39 14.49
N TYR A 388 -12.58 -24.35 13.93
CA TYR A 388 -12.75 -24.43 12.48
C TYR A 388 -13.37 -23.14 11.90
N ASP A 389 -14.40 -22.60 12.58
CA ASP A 389 -15.05 -21.34 12.19
C ASP A 389 -14.07 -20.16 12.21
N ASP A 390 -13.13 -20.13 13.15
CA ASP A 390 -12.07 -19.13 13.22
C ASP A 390 -11.15 -19.17 11.99
N ALA A 391 -10.81 -20.39 11.53
CA ALA A 391 -10.00 -20.59 10.33
C ALA A 391 -10.77 -20.17 9.05
N GLU A 392 -12.08 -20.45 8.99
CA GLU A 392 -12.92 -19.98 7.87
C GLU A 392 -13.08 -18.45 7.86
N LEU A 393 -13.23 -17.83 9.03
CA LEU A 393 -13.27 -16.37 9.14
C LEU A 393 -11.95 -15.71 8.70
N TYR A 394 -10.81 -16.31 9.05
CA TYR A 394 -9.52 -15.88 8.53
C TYR A 394 -9.47 -15.96 7.01
N CYS A 395 -9.90 -17.09 6.41
CA CYS A 395 -9.97 -17.24 4.95
C CYS A 395 -10.86 -16.20 4.29
N LYS A 396 -12.02 -15.90 4.89
CA LYS A 396 -12.94 -14.88 4.40
C LYS A 396 -12.31 -13.49 4.45
N TRP A 397 -11.71 -13.12 5.58
CA TRP A 397 -11.00 -11.86 5.72
C TRP A 397 -9.87 -11.72 4.69
N LEU A 398 -9.06 -12.76 4.52
CA LEU A 398 -7.95 -12.73 3.55
C LEU A 398 -8.49 -12.67 2.12
N SER A 399 -9.66 -13.27 1.84
CA SER A 399 -10.33 -13.13 0.54
C SER A 399 -10.76 -11.70 0.25
N GLU A 400 -11.40 -11.06 1.22
CA GLU A 400 -11.81 -9.64 1.13
C GLU A 400 -10.61 -8.72 1.01
N LEU A 401 -9.51 -9.04 1.70
CA LEU A 401 -8.27 -8.27 1.70
C LEU A 401 -7.53 -8.34 0.35
N THR A 402 -7.50 -9.53 -0.27
CA THR A 402 -6.72 -9.80 -1.48
C THR A 402 -7.52 -9.70 -2.78
N GLY A 403 -8.85 -9.64 -2.69
CA GLY A 403 -9.75 -9.75 -3.84
C GLY A 403 -9.69 -11.12 -4.53
N LYS A 404 -9.14 -12.14 -3.87
CA LYS A 404 -9.00 -13.51 -4.37
C LYS A 404 -9.77 -14.48 -3.49
N LYS A 405 -10.25 -15.59 -4.06
CA LYS A 405 -10.98 -16.59 -3.27
C LYS A 405 -10.00 -17.44 -2.47
N VAL A 406 -9.91 -17.18 -1.18
CA VAL A 406 -9.14 -17.93 -0.19
C VAL A 406 -10.07 -18.83 0.62
N ARG A 407 -9.64 -20.07 0.89
CA ARG A 407 -10.39 -21.06 1.66
C ARG A 407 -9.46 -22.11 2.27
N LEU A 408 -10.01 -22.98 3.12
CA LEU A 408 -9.33 -24.20 3.54
C LEU A 408 -9.17 -25.17 2.35
N PRO A 409 -8.07 -25.97 2.31
CA PRO A 409 -7.92 -27.04 1.34
C PRO A 409 -9.00 -28.11 1.55
N ASN A 410 -9.45 -28.76 0.47
CA ASN A 410 -10.13 -30.03 0.65
C ASN A 410 -9.11 -31.17 0.87
N VAL A 411 -9.58 -32.34 1.32
CA VAL A 411 -8.69 -33.49 1.63
C VAL A 411 -7.84 -33.89 0.42
N THR A 412 -8.44 -33.89 -0.77
CA THR A 412 -7.75 -34.25 -2.02
C THR A 412 -6.65 -33.25 -2.38
N GLU A 413 -6.92 -31.95 -2.29
CA GLU A 413 -5.93 -30.89 -2.55
C GLU A 413 -4.79 -30.95 -1.55
N TRP A 414 -5.12 -31.16 -0.27
CA TRP A 414 -4.13 -31.29 0.79
C TRP A 414 -3.19 -32.46 0.52
N GLU A 415 -3.74 -33.65 0.27
CA GLU A 415 -2.94 -34.85 0.05
C GLU A 415 -2.15 -34.78 -1.25
N PHE A 416 -2.73 -34.24 -2.32
CA PHE A 416 -2.04 -34.06 -3.59
C PHE A 416 -0.82 -33.14 -3.43
N ALA A 417 -0.96 -32.04 -2.68
CA ALA A 417 0.13 -31.15 -2.36
C ALA A 417 1.17 -31.80 -1.42
N ALA A 418 0.74 -32.55 -0.42
CA ALA A 418 1.62 -33.25 0.53
C ALA A 418 2.49 -34.31 -0.16
N ARG A 419 1.98 -34.92 -1.23
CA ARG A 419 2.68 -35.88 -2.10
C ARG A 419 3.67 -35.23 -3.09
N GLY A 420 3.83 -33.92 -3.06
CA GLY A 420 4.70 -33.20 -4.00
C GLY A 420 4.06 -32.93 -5.37
N GLY A 421 2.74 -33.14 -5.50
CA GLY A 421 2.01 -32.96 -6.75
C GLY A 421 2.60 -33.79 -7.89
N LEU A 422 2.66 -33.21 -9.09
CA LEU A 422 3.26 -33.87 -10.26
C LEU A 422 4.79 -33.98 -10.21
N LYS A 423 5.45 -33.35 -9.23
CA LYS A 423 6.91 -33.41 -9.06
C LYS A 423 7.37 -34.51 -8.09
N GLY A 424 6.47 -34.95 -7.21
CA GLY A 424 6.67 -36.08 -6.32
C GLY A 424 5.92 -37.28 -6.86
N GLY A 425 4.85 -37.70 -6.16
CA GLY A 425 4.05 -38.87 -6.49
C GLY A 425 3.69 -39.67 -5.23
N ASP A 426 3.59 -41.00 -5.35
CA ASP A 426 3.30 -41.91 -4.23
C ASP A 426 4.57 -42.52 -3.59
N ASP A 427 5.75 -41.92 -3.84
CA ASP A 427 7.05 -42.50 -3.48
C ASP A 427 7.40 -42.42 -1.98
N TYR A 428 6.72 -41.52 -1.24
CA TYR A 428 7.07 -41.17 0.13
C TYR A 428 5.91 -41.32 1.11
N SER A 429 6.22 -41.93 2.26
CA SER A 429 5.28 -42.03 3.39
C SER A 429 5.04 -40.68 4.07
N TYR A 430 6.04 -39.81 4.10
CA TYR A 430 5.97 -38.45 4.64
C TYR A 430 6.24 -37.45 3.53
N SER A 431 5.84 -36.19 3.71
CA SER A 431 5.98 -35.20 2.65
C SER A 431 7.46 -34.96 2.30
N GLY A 432 7.87 -35.37 1.09
CA GLY A 432 9.24 -35.26 0.57
C GLY A 432 10.26 -36.26 1.13
N ASN A 433 9.87 -37.23 1.98
CA ASN A 433 10.81 -38.22 2.51
C ASN A 433 10.17 -39.49 3.10
N ASN A 434 10.91 -40.59 3.14
CA ASN A 434 10.51 -41.82 3.86
C ASN A 434 11.00 -41.87 5.32
N LEU A 435 11.92 -40.98 5.71
CA LEU A 435 12.35 -40.79 7.09
C LEU A 435 11.57 -39.63 7.71
N LEU A 436 11.05 -39.84 8.91
CA LEU A 436 10.22 -38.85 9.62
C LEU A 436 11.03 -37.64 10.10
N GLU A 437 12.22 -37.89 10.68
CA GLU A 437 13.00 -36.86 11.39
C GLU A 437 13.35 -35.63 10.54
N PRO A 438 13.75 -35.76 9.25
CA PRO A 438 14.14 -34.60 8.44
C PRO A 438 12.97 -33.69 8.04
N VAL A 439 11.73 -34.19 8.07
CA VAL A 439 10.56 -33.53 7.50
C VAL A 439 9.46 -33.20 8.51
N ALA A 440 9.53 -33.74 9.73
CA ALA A 440 8.44 -33.63 10.69
C ALA A 440 8.85 -33.23 12.11
N TRP A 441 8.00 -32.40 12.72
CA TRP A 441 7.94 -32.19 14.16
C TRP A 441 6.86 -33.07 14.78
N CYS A 442 7.23 -34.03 15.61
CA CYS A 442 6.34 -35.05 16.15
C CYS A 442 6.66 -35.32 17.63
N LYS A 443 5.94 -36.25 18.25
CA LYS A 443 6.03 -36.58 19.68
C LYS A 443 7.45 -36.79 20.20
N TYR A 444 8.35 -37.26 19.35
CA TYR A 444 9.69 -37.67 19.73
C TYR A 444 10.76 -36.58 19.56
N ASN A 445 10.48 -35.51 18.80
CA ASN A 445 11.47 -34.46 18.50
C ASN A 445 10.97 -33.01 18.68
N ALA A 446 9.68 -32.78 18.98
CA ALA A 446 9.09 -31.44 19.13
C ALA A 446 9.00 -30.93 20.58
N ASN A 447 9.69 -31.56 21.54
CA ASN A 447 9.71 -31.14 22.95
C ASN A 447 8.34 -30.87 23.61
N LYS A 448 7.28 -31.56 23.14
CA LYS A 448 5.89 -31.42 23.61
C LYS A 448 5.26 -30.05 23.37
N MET A 449 5.63 -29.37 22.30
CA MET A 449 5.01 -28.14 21.83
C MET A 449 5.17 -28.05 20.30
N THR A 450 4.53 -27.06 19.67
CA THR A 450 4.80 -26.73 18.26
C THR A 450 6.26 -26.32 18.05
N GLU A 451 6.68 -26.07 16.82
CA GLU A 451 7.95 -25.40 16.50
C GLU A 451 7.72 -24.31 15.44
N PRO A 452 8.61 -23.31 15.31
CA PRO A 452 8.52 -22.33 14.25
C PRO A 452 8.48 -22.99 12.87
N VAL A 453 7.64 -22.45 11.98
CA VAL A 453 7.35 -23.06 10.68
C VAL A 453 8.54 -23.01 9.71
N GLY A 454 8.74 -24.09 8.95
CA GLY A 454 9.74 -24.21 7.90
C GLY A 454 11.17 -24.40 8.39
N LEU A 455 11.33 -25.05 9.55
CA LEU A 455 12.65 -25.47 10.07
C LEU A 455 13.07 -26.88 9.61
N LYS A 456 12.12 -27.68 9.09
CA LYS A 456 12.37 -29.00 8.50
C LYS A 456 12.44 -28.93 6.97
N ALA A 457 12.86 -30.01 6.33
CA ALA A 457 12.99 -30.04 4.87
C ALA A 457 11.62 -29.96 4.18
N PRO A 458 11.47 -29.19 3.08
CA PRO A 458 10.23 -29.14 2.32
C PRO A 458 10.11 -30.34 1.37
N ASN A 459 8.93 -30.52 0.81
CA ASN A 459 8.70 -31.45 -0.31
C ASN A 459 9.12 -30.86 -1.67
N GLU A 460 8.86 -31.61 -2.75
CA GLU A 460 9.24 -31.29 -4.13
C GLU A 460 8.61 -29.99 -4.68
N LEU A 461 7.53 -29.51 -4.05
CA LEU A 461 6.88 -28.24 -4.37
C LEU A 461 7.46 -27.07 -3.56
N GLY A 462 8.26 -27.34 -2.54
CA GLY A 462 8.74 -26.33 -1.59
C GLY A 462 7.76 -26.06 -0.44
N LEU A 463 6.79 -26.95 -0.20
CA LEU A 463 5.88 -26.88 0.94
C LEU A 463 6.54 -27.48 2.19
N PHE A 464 6.39 -26.79 3.31
CA PHE A 464 6.94 -27.18 4.60
C PHE A 464 5.85 -27.69 5.55
N ASP A 465 6.29 -28.49 6.51
CA ASP A 465 5.49 -28.93 7.67
C ASP A 465 4.19 -29.64 7.27
N MET A 466 4.15 -30.28 6.10
CA MET A 466 3.03 -31.12 5.66
C MET A 466 2.98 -32.46 6.43
N SER A 467 3.95 -32.70 7.32
CA SER A 467 4.03 -33.86 8.20
C SER A 467 4.45 -33.38 9.59
N GLY A 468 3.58 -33.48 10.59
CA GLY A 468 3.84 -33.01 11.96
C GLY A 468 3.58 -31.52 12.18
N ASN A 469 4.13 -30.99 13.27
CA ASN A 469 3.89 -29.66 13.84
C ASN A 469 2.44 -29.47 14.32
N VAL A 470 1.47 -29.22 13.45
CA VAL A 470 0.03 -29.26 13.82
C VAL A 470 -0.78 -30.08 12.83
N PHE A 471 -1.87 -30.69 13.32
CA PHE A 471 -2.92 -31.15 12.44
C PHE A 471 -3.54 -29.96 11.71
N GLU A 472 -3.98 -30.16 10.47
CA GLU A 472 -4.53 -29.08 9.67
C GLU A 472 -5.98 -29.32 9.26
N TYR A 473 -6.81 -28.30 9.46
CA TYR A 473 -8.20 -28.29 9.01
C TYR A 473 -8.32 -28.42 7.49
N CYS A 474 -9.04 -29.44 7.03
CA CYS A 474 -9.57 -29.52 5.68
C CYS A 474 -11.05 -29.09 5.65
N SER A 475 -11.49 -28.56 4.50
CA SER A 475 -12.86 -28.10 4.28
C SER A 475 -13.88 -29.19 4.60
N SER A 476 -14.88 -28.85 5.40
CA SER A 476 -15.92 -29.80 5.80
C SER A 476 -16.74 -30.33 4.62
N THR A 477 -17.19 -31.59 4.70
CA THR A 477 -18.14 -32.19 3.74
C THR A 477 -19.58 -32.23 4.29
N ASN A 478 -19.79 -31.88 5.56
CA ASN A 478 -21.11 -31.79 6.21
C ASN A 478 -21.10 -30.84 7.43
N ASP A 479 -22.26 -30.56 8.04
CA ASP A 479 -22.36 -29.54 9.10
C ASP A 479 -21.78 -29.97 10.48
N SER A 480 -21.19 -31.15 10.60
CA SER A 480 -20.84 -31.73 11.91
C SER A 480 -19.42 -32.28 12.04
N MET A 481 -18.78 -32.66 10.93
CA MET A 481 -17.51 -33.38 10.93
C MET A 481 -16.53 -32.78 9.93
N ILE A 482 -15.29 -32.69 10.34
CA ILE A 482 -14.15 -32.20 9.57
C ILE A 482 -13.07 -33.28 9.48
N VAL A 483 -12.17 -33.14 8.51
CA VAL A 483 -10.99 -34.00 8.38
C VAL A 483 -9.75 -33.20 8.75
N LEU A 484 -8.88 -33.81 9.55
CA LEU A 484 -7.58 -33.30 9.93
C LEU A 484 -6.49 -34.14 9.25
N LYS A 485 -5.51 -33.46 8.65
CA LYS A 485 -4.38 -34.09 7.95
C LYS A 485 -3.04 -33.66 8.56
N GLY A 486 -1.96 -34.38 8.24
CA GLY A 486 -0.58 -33.99 8.55
C GLY A 486 -0.01 -34.48 9.88
N GLY A 487 -0.85 -34.73 10.90
CA GLY A 487 -0.37 -35.08 12.24
C GLY A 487 0.27 -33.89 12.95
N SER A 488 0.55 -34.01 14.25
CA SER A 488 1.06 -32.90 15.06
C SER A 488 2.31 -33.24 15.87
N TRP A 489 2.84 -32.24 16.56
CA TRP A 489 3.87 -32.35 17.59
C TRP A 489 3.55 -33.40 18.67
N ALA A 490 2.27 -33.73 18.89
CA ALA A 490 1.84 -34.67 19.92
C ALA A 490 1.72 -36.12 19.42
N ASN A 491 1.77 -36.35 18.10
CA ASN A 491 1.49 -37.67 17.52
C ASN A 491 2.75 -38.46 17.16
N SER A 492 2.59 -39.78 17.07
CA SER A 492 3.62 -40.67 16.52
C SER A 492 3.73 -40.54 15.01
N GLY A 493 4.83 -40.99 14.44
CA GLY A 493 5.07 -40.95 12.99
C GLY A 493 3.94 -41.51 12.12
N VAL A 494 3.18 -42.52 12.58
CA VAL A 494 2.06 -43.05 11.79
C VAL A 494 1.09 -41.92 11.41
N SER A 495 0.63 -41.12 12.38
CA SER A 495 -0.30 -40.02 12.12
C SER A 495 0.27 -38.89 11.27
N CYS A 496 1.58 -38.87 11.01
CA CYS A 496 2.26 -37.85 10.21
C CYS A 496 2.40 -38.24 8.73
N ARG A 497 1.92 -39.42 8.33
CA ARG A 497 1.99 -39.85 6.93
C ARG A 497 1.02 -39.06 6.06
N VAL A 498 1.37 -38.86 4.80
CA VAL A 498 0.57 -38.06 3.85
C VAL A 498 -0.83 -38.63 3.60
N ALA A 499 -0.98 -39.96 3.70
CA ALA A 499 -2.24 -40.67 3.50
C ALA A 499 -3.13 -40.69 4.75
N ASP A 500 -2.55 -40.55 5.95
CA ASP A 500 -3.29 -40.67 7.20
C ASP A 500 -4.19 -39.45 7.42
N GLU A 501 -5.33 -39.67 8.06
CA GLU A 501 -6.32 -38.65 8.36
C GLU A 501 -7.05 -38.95 9.67
N VAL A 502 -7.57 -37.90 10.31
CA VAL A 502 -8.40 -38.01 11.51
C VAL A 502 -9.71 -37.29 11.25
N VAL A 503 -10.82 -37.99 11.45
CA VAL A 503 -12.15 -37.37 11.41
C VAL A 503 -12.46 -36.82 12.80
N SER A 504 -12.80 -35.53 12.86
CA SER A 504 -13.09 -34.83 14.11
C SER A 504 -14.42 -34.09 14.03
N SER A 505 -15.00 -33.74 15.18
CA SER A 505 -16.17 -32.85 15.21
C SER A 505 -15.76 -31.44 14.80
N ILE A 506 -16.61 -30.73 14.06
CA ILE A 506 -16.37 -29.35 13.63
C ILE A 506 -16.13 -28.37 14.79
N ASN A 507 -16.69 -28.67 15.97
CA ASN A 507 -16.52 -27.85 17.18
C ASN A 507 -15.25 -28.21 17.99
N HIS A 508 -14.49 -29.21 17.55
CA HIS A 508 -13.27 -29.62 18.24
C HIS A 508 -12.08 -28.77 17.79
N TRP A 509 -11.36 -28.26 18.78
CA TRP A 509 -10.12 -27.51 18.65
C TRP A 509 -9.19 -27.93 19.79
N ASP A 510 -7.89 -27.83 19.57
CA ASP A 510 -6.86 -28.19 20.55
C ASP A 510 -5.55 -27.44 20.24
N ASP A 511 -4.58 -27.54 21.14
CA ASP A 511 -3.26 -26.92 21.04
C ASP A 511 -2.31 -27.60 20.02
N ASN A 512 -2.81 -28.62 19.33
CA ASN A 512 -2.11 -29.36 18.29
C ASN A 512 -2.81 -29.30 16.93
N ILE A 513 -3.82 -28.43 16.78
CA ILE A 513 -4.58 -28.21 15.55
C ILE A 513 -4.41 -26.76 15.10
N GLY A 514 -4.01 -26.58 13.84
CA GLY A 514 -4.00 -25.31 13.14
C GLY A 514 -4.53 -25.49 11.73
N PHE A 515 -4.00 -24.74 10.76
CA PHE A 515 -4.46 -24.82 9.39
C PHE A 515 -3.47 -24.22 8.39
N ARG A 516 -3.73 -24.53 7.12
CA ARG A 516 -3.18 -23.83 5.97
C ARG A 516 -4.30 -23.43 5.02
N ILE A 517 -3.99 -22.56 4.06
CA ILE A 517 -4.98 -22.05 3.12
C ILE A 517 -4.67 -22.45 1.68
N VAL A 518 -5.70 -22.43 0.86
CA VAL A 518 -5.57 -22.45 -0.60
C VAL A 518 -6.29 -21.26 -1.23
N GLN A 519 -5.80 -20.86 -2.38
CA GLN A 519 -6.36 -19.80 -3.20
C GLN A 519 -6.70 -20.37 -4.58
N GLY A 520 -7.95 -20.19 -5.01
CA GLY A 520 -8.39 -20.51 -6.37
C GLY A 520 -7.97 -19.41 -7.37
N ASP A 521 -8.07 -19.74 -8.66
CA ASP A 521 -7.81 -18.81 -9.77
C ASP A 521 -8.80 -17.63 -9.83
#